data_AF-A0A8T2ZB03-F1
#
_entry.id   AF-A0A8T2ZB03-F1
#
_cell.length_a   1.000
_cell.length_b   1.000
_cell.length_c   1.000
_cell.angle_alpha   90.00
_cell.angle_beta   90.00
_cell.angle_gamma   90.00
#
_symmetry.space_group_name_H-M   'P 1'
#
loop_
_entity.id
_entity.type
_entity.pdbx_description
1 polymer ?
#
loop_
_entity_poly.entity_id
_entity_poly.type
_entity_poly.pdbx_seq_one_letter_code
_entity_poly.pdbx_strand_id
1 'polypeptide(L)'
;MSLFNWVSLGFFLYLLSPILSLNGSSDIPSRFLNYAKKEELFDWMVGVRRKIHENPELGFEEFETSKLVRAELDKIGVKYKHPLSVTGVVGFIGSGKPPFVALRADMDALTMQEMVEWEYKSKVPGKMHACGHDSHVAMLLGAAKILQDHREELKGTVVLIFQPAEEGGGGAKKMIDEGALENVNAIFGLHVANKLPIGEVASRHGPLLAGSGFFEAVISGKGGHAAIPQHSIDPILAASNVIVSLQHLVSREADPLDSQVVTVAKFQGGGAFNVIPDAVTIGGTFRAFLKESFMQLKQRIEEVLLLNYEQI
;
A
#
# COMPACT_ATOMS: atom_id res chain seq x y z
N MET A 1 43.14 34.38 33.14
CA MET A 1 41.92 35.19 32.97
C MET A 1 41.10 34.51 31.88
N SER A 2 40.31 33.47 32.20
CA SER A 2 38.94 33.50 32.75
C SER A 2 37.98 34.34 31.91
N LEU A 3 36.98 33.69 31.31
CA LEU A 3 35.54 34.06 31.22
C LEU A 3 34.84 33.04 30.28
N PHE A 4 34.32 31.92 30.83
CA PHE A 4 32.90 31.64 31.16
C PHE A 4 31.95 31.63 29.94
N ASN A 5 31.56 30.46 29.39
CA ASN A 5 30.47 29.53 29.78
C ASN A 5 29.08 30.15 29.91
N TRP A 6 28.22 29.99 28.89
CA TRP A 6 26.75 29.95 29.01
C TRP A 6 26.18 28.94 28.01
N VAL A 7 25.93 27.72 28.48
CA VAL A 7 24.98 26.77 27.86
C VAL A 7 23.75 26.78 28.76
N SER A 8 22.65 27.39 28.29
CA SER A 8 21.36 27.31 28.99
C SER A 8 20.73 25.95 28.72
N LEU A 9 20.84 25.06 29.71
CA LEU A 9 20.11 23.80 29.77
C LEU A 9 18.73 24.07 30.40
N GLY A 10 17.71 24.29 29.57
CA GLY A 10 16.32 24.41 30.02
C GLY A 10 15.70 23.04 30.27
N PHE A 11 15.71 22.59 31.53
CA PHE A 11 14.91 21.43 31.97
C PHE A 11 13.44 21.86 32.08
N PHE A 12 12.61 21.46 31.11
CA PHE A 12 11.15 21.54 31.26
C PHE A 12 10.62 20.24 31.87
N LEU A 13 10.40 20.28 33.19
CA LEU A 13 9.64 19.29 33.94
C LEU A 13 8.15 19.63 33.77
N TYR A 14 7.48 19.00 32.81
CA TYR A 14 6.01 19.01 32.77
C TYR A 14 5.48 17.83 33.56
N LEU A 15 4.95 18.16 34.73
CA LEU A 15 4.23 17.31 35.67
C LEU A 15 2.94 16.77 35.04
N LEU A 16 2.74 15.46 35.23
CA LEU A 16 1.46 14.77 35.51
C LEU A 16 0.26 15.16 34.66
N SER A 17 0.04 14.40 33.57
CA SER A 17 -1.30 14.22 33.00
C SER A 17 -2.10 13.24 33.86
N PRO A 18 -3.41 13.46 34.10
CA PRO A 18 -4.22 12.56 34.90
C PRO A 18 -4.39 11.23 34.15
N ILE A 19 -3.99 10.15 34.82
CA ILE A 19 -4.33 8.78 34.41
C ILE A 19 -5.85 8.66 34.49
N LEU A 20 -6.52 8.71 33.33
CA LEU A 20 -7.88 8.19 33.19
C LEU A 20 -7.82 6.68 33.48
N SER A 21 -8.14 6.28 34.70
CA SER A 21 -8.31 4.86 35.01
C SER A 21 -9.61 4.37 34.37
N LEU A 22 -9.50 3.77 33.19
CA LEU A 22 -10.55 2.91 32.63
C LEU A 22 -10.60 1.60 33.43
N ASN A 23 -11.26 1.61 34.58
CA ASN A 23 -11.44 0.42 35.45
C ASN A 23 -12.44 -0.62 34.89
N GLY A 24 -12.50 -0.78 33.56
CA GLY A 24 -13.24 -1.86 32.88
C GLY A 24 -12.63 -2.26 31.54
N SER A 25 -11.43 -1.75 31.20
CA SER A 25 -10.80 -1.89 29.88
C SER A 25 -9.73 -2.99 29.81
N SER A 26 -9.06 -3.34 30.92
CA SER A 26 -7.91 -4.25 30.91
C SER A 26 -8.24 -5.70 30.51
N ASP A 27 -9.48 -6.13 30.74
CA ASP A 27 -9.87 -7.53 30.56
C ASP A 27 -10.34 -7.83 29.13
N ILE A 28 -10.83 -6.81 28.41
CA ILE A 28 -11.33 -6.97 27.04
C ILE A 28 -10.20 -7.40 26.09
N PRO A 29 -9.04 -6.71 26.03
CA PRO A 29 -7.91 -7.14 25.20
C PRO A 29 -7.45 -8.56 25.55
N SER A 30 -7.37 -8.87 26.85
CA SER A 30 -6.93 -10.18 27.34
C SER A 30 -7.89 -11.29 26.92
N ARG A 31 -9.21 -11.04 26.98
CA ARG A 31 -10.25 -12.00 26.58
C ARG A 31 -10.19 -12.32 25.08
N PHE A 32 -10.14 -11.28 24.23
CA PHE A 32 -10.07 -11.47 22.77
C PHE A 32 -8.75 -12.12 22.33
N LEU A 33 -7.64 -11.78 22.99
CA LEU A 33 -6.36 -12.45 22.76
C LEU A 33 -6.43 -13.95 23.11
N ASN A 34 -7.08 -14.30 24.21
CA ASN A 34 -7.27 -15.70 24.59
C ASN A 34 -8.17 -16.47 23.60
N TYR A 35 -9.19 -15.83 23.04
CA TYR A 35 -9.98 -16.42 21.95
C TYR A 35 -9.15 -16.65 20.70
N ALA A 36 -8.34 -15.66 20.29
CA ALA A 36 -7.45 -15.78 19.14
C ALA A 36 -6.39 -16.90 19.31
N LYS A 37 -6.02 -17.21 20.56
CA LYS A 37 -5.05 -18.26 20.90
C LYS A 37 -5.66 -19.67 21.04
N LYS A 38 -6.98 -19.84 20.92
CA LYS A 38 -7.59 -21.17 20.93
C LYS A 38 -7.04 -21.98 19.77
N GLU A 39 -6.52 -23.17 20.06
CA GLU A 39 -5.86 -24.06 19.11
C GLU A 39 -6.70 -24.30 17.85
N GLU A 40 -7.99 -24.60 18.02
CA GLU A 40 -8.92 -24.81 16.89
C GLU A 40 -9.02 -23.58 15.95
N LEU A 41 -9.10 -22.37 16.50
CA LEU A 41 -9.18 -21.16 15.68
C LEU A 41 -7.83 -20.86 15.03
N PHE A 42 -6.74 -21.04 15.76
CA PHE A 42 -5.39 -20.86 15.25
C PHE A 42 -5.10 -21.79 14.07
N ASP A 43 -5.34 -23.09 14.24
CA ASP A 43 -5.10 -24.10 13.21
C ASP A 43 -5.99 -23.87 11.98
N TRP A 44 -7.24 -23.45 12.18
CA TRP A 44 -8.11 -23.07 11.08
C TRP A 44 -7.58 -21.85 10.32
N MET A 45 -7.14 -20.79 11.00
CA MET A 45 -6.53 -19.62 10.34
C MET A 45 -5.28 -20.01 9.57
N VAL A 46 -4.42 -20.86 10.14
CA VAL A 46 -3.24 -21.39 9.46
C VAL A 46 -3.63 -22.18 8.21
N GLY A 47 -4.67 -23.01 8.28
CA GLY A 47 -5.22 -23.74 7.14
C GLY A 47 -5.74 -22.82 6.04
N VAL A 48 -6.50 -21.77 6.38
CA VAL A 48 -6.97 -20.75 5.45
C VAL A 48 -5.79 -20.05 4.77
N ARG A 49 -4.82 -19.56 5.56
CA ARG A 49 -3.61 -18.90 5.05
C ARG A 49 -2.86 -19.80 4.07
N ARG A 50 -2.63 -21.07 4.42
CA ARG A 50 -1.93 -22.04 3.56
C ARG A 50 -2.67 -22.28 2.26
N LYS A 51 -4.00 -22.43 2.30
CA LYS A 51 -4.82 -22.63 1.10
C LYS A 51 -4.73 -21.45 0.13
N ILE A 52 -4.71 -20.22 0.65
CA ILE A 52 -4.51 -19.00 -0.15
C ILE A 52 -3.08 -18.95 -0.68
N HIS A 53 -2.07 -19.22 0.17
CA HIS A 53 -0.66 -19.19 -0.21
C HIS A 53 -0.31 -20.15 -1.37
N GLU A 54 -0.89 -21.35 -1.36
CA GLU A 54 -0.69 -22.35 -2.41
C GLU A 54 -1.31 -21.96 -3.75
N ASN A 55 -2.30 -21.04 -3.76
CA ASN A 55 -3.07 -20.66 -4.95
C ASN A 55 -3.11 -19.13 -5.14
N PRO A 56 -1.95 -18.45 -5.28
CA PRO A 56 -1.88 -17.01 -5.38
C PRO A 56 -2.51 -16.49 -6.68
N GLU A 57 -3.30 -15.43 -6.57
CA GLU A 57 -3.97 -14.74 -7.68
C GLU A 57 -3.54 -13.26 -7.72
N LEU A 58 -3.47 -12.66 -8.91
CA LEU A 58 -3.01 -11.27 -9.07
C LEU A 58 -4.14 -10.28 -8.84
N GLY A 59 -3.79 -9.00 -8.75
CA GLY A 59 -4.74 -7.89 -8.64
C GLY A 59 -5.89 -7.98 -9.66
N PHE A 60 -7.13 -7.97 -9.16
CA PHE A 60 -8.39 -8.12 -9.90
C PHE A 60 -8.66 -9.51 -10.51
N GLU A 61 -7.78 -10.48 -10.29
CA GLU A 61 -7.93 -11.88 -10.71
C GLU A 61 -8.15 -12.83 -9.54
N GLU A 62 -8.36 -12.33 -8.32
CA GLU A 62 -8.47 -13.07 -7.05
C GLU A 62 -9.81 -13.81 -6.87
N PHE A 63 -10.26 -14.52 -7.90
CA PHE A 63 -11.59 -15.14 -7.94
C PHE A 63 -11.73 -16.29 -6.94
N GLU A 64 -10.75 -17.18 -6.84
CA GLU A 64 -10.79 -18.31 -5.92
C GLU A 64 -10.55 -17.87 -4.47
N THR A 65 -9.70 -16.86 -4.24
CA THR A 65 -9.50 -16.24 -2.93
C THR A 65 -10.78 -15.54 -2.47
N SER A 66 -11.40 -14.73 -3.33
CA SER A 66 -12.69 -14.08 -3.05
C SER A 66 -13.79 -15.10 -2.74
N LYS A 67 -13.86 -16.18 -3.52
CA LYS A 67 -14.80 -17.29 -3.30
C LYS A 67 -14.56 -18.01 -1.99
N LEU A 68 -13.30 -18.23 -1.60
CA LEU A 68 -12.96 -18.77 -0.29
C LEU A 68 -13.45 -17.85 0.83
N VAL A 69 -13.15 -16.55 0.76
CA VAL A 69 -13.60 -15.55 1.74
C VAL A 69 -15.12 -15.60 1.90
N ARG A 70 -15.87 -15.57 0.79
CA ARG A 70 -17.34 -15.65 0.81
C ARG A 70 -17.85 -16.93 1.46
N ALA A 71 -17.26 -18.08 1.09
CA ALA A 71 -17.64 -19.38 1.67
C ALA A 71 -17.37 -19.45 3.18
N GLU A 72 -16.28 -18.85 3.67
CA GLU A 72 -16.01 -18.78 5.11
C GLU A 72 -16.95 -17.79 5.81
N LEU A 73 -17.25 -16.63 5.22
CA LEU A 73 -18.24 -15.69 5.76
C LEU A 73 -19.64 -16.31 5.83
N ASP A 74 -20.05 -17.09 4.82
CA ASP A 74 -21.31 -17.84 4.81
C ASP A 74 -21.37 -18.86 5.98
N LYS A 75 -20.28 -19.61 6.21
CA LYS A 75 -20.18 -20.55 7.35
C LYS A 75 -20.22 -19.85 8.70
N ILE A 76 -19.60 -18.68 8.81
CA ILE A 76 -19.60 -17.88 10.04
C ILE A 76 -20.98 -17.21 10.25
N GLY A 77 -21.77 -17.03 9.20
CA GLY A 77 -23.08 -16.36 9.24
C GLY A 77 -22.99 -14.83 9.14
N VAL A 78 -21.95 -14.32 8.47
CA VAL A 78 -21.73 -12.90 8.24
C VAL A 78 -22.36 -12.49 6.90
N LYS A 79 -23.23 -11.47 6.93
CA LYS A 79 -23.79 -10.90 5.69
C LYS A 79 -22.74 -10.04 4.99
N TYR A 80 -22.65 -10.13 3.67
CA TYR A 80 -21.68 -9.36 2.88
C TYR A 80 -22.26 -8.83 1.56
N LYS A 81 -21.56 -7.84 0.99
CA LYS A 81 -21.73 -7.35 -0.39
C LYS A 81 -20.58 -7.87 -1.25
N HIS A 82 -20.91 -8.34 -2.45
CA HIS A 82 -19.99 -8.77 -3.51
C HIS A 82 -20.77 -8.77 -4.85
N PRO A 83 -20.13 -8.47 -5.99
CA PRO A 83 -18.76 -8.01 -6.13
C PRO A 83 -18.58 -6.53 -5.76
N LEU A 84 -17.44 -6.20 -5.18
CA LEU A 84 -16.91 -4.83 -5.17
C LEU A 84 -15.52 -4.84 -5.77
N SER A 85 -15.17 -3.89 -6.63
CA SER A 85 -13.84 -3.81 -7.24
C SER A 85 -13.43 -5.13 -7.90
N VAL A 86 -14.33 -5.73 -8.69
CA VAL A 86 -14.23 -7.07 -9.30
C VAL A 86 -14.33 -8.23 -8.30
N THR A 87 -13.37 -8.39 -7.40
CA THR A 87 -13.21 -9.56 -6.52
C THR A 87 -13.35 -9.23 -5.03
N GLY A 88 -13.41 -7.95 -4.66
CA GLY A 88 -13.57 -7.50 -3.29
C GLY A 88 -14.88 -7.91 -2.64
N VAL A 89 -14.83 -7.99 -1.30
CA VAL A 89 -15.93 -8.44 -0.44
C VAL A 89 -16.02 -7.51 0.78
N VAL A 90 -17.23 -7.07 1.11
CA VAL A 90 -17.48 -6.23 2.30
C VAL A 90 -18.50 -6.91 3.23
N GLY A 91 -18.07 -7.37 4.41
CA GLY A 91 -18.89 -8.03 5.42
C GLY A 91 -19.35 -7.10 6.54
N PHE A 92 -20.46 -7.43 7.21
CA PHE A 92 -21.04 -6.62 8.29
C PHE A 92 -21.38 -7.47 9.52
N ILE A 93 -20.85 -7.09 10.68
CA ILE A 93 -21.08 -7.77 11.96
C ILE A 93 -21.60 -6.77 12.99
N GLY A 94 -22.59 -7.17 13.79
CA GLY A 94 -23.15 -6.36 14.88
C GLY A 94 -24.55 -5.84 14.57
N SER A 95 -24.87 -4.65 15.07
CA SER A 95 -26.24 -4.13 15.13
C SER A 95 -26.80 -3.61 13.79
N GLY A 96 -25.94 -3.41 12.78
CA GLY A 96 -26.30 -2.72 11.53
C GLY A 96 -26.52 -1.21 11.72
N LYS A 97 -26.17 -0.65 12.88
CA LYS A 97 -26.30 0.77 13.24
C LYS A 97 -24.93 1.37 13.61
N PRO A 98 -24.80 2.72 13.59
CA PRO A 98 -23.59 3.40 14.02
C PRO A 98 -23.21 3.10 15.48
N PRO A 99 -21.93 3.24 15.87
CA PRO A 99 -20.80 3.62 15.00
C PRO A 99 -20.36 2.46 14.09
N PHE A 100 -19.83 2.81 12.92
CA PHE A 100 -19.26 1.86 11.98
C PHE A 100 -17.73 1.91 12.06
N VAL A 101 -17.10 0.76 12.31
CA VAL A 101 -15.63 0.63 12.36
C VAL A 101 -15.18 -0.43 11.37
N ALA A 102 -14.32 -0.07 10.44
CA ALA A 102 -13.82 -0.97 9.41
C ALA A 102 -12.51 -1.67 9.81
N LEU A 103 -12.39 -2.94 9.46
CA LEU A 103 -11.16 -3.73 9.52
C LEU A 103 -10.83 -4.18 8.08
N ARG A 104 -9.62 -3.88 7.60
CA ARG A 104 -9.23 -4.11 6.21
C ARG A 104 -8.08 -5.11 6.08
N ALA A 105 -8.21 -6.02 5.11
CA ALA A 105 -7.15 -6.91 4.62
C ALA A 105 -7.12 -6.86 3.08
N ASP A 106 -5.92 -6.79 2.51
CA ASP A 106 -5.65 -7.00 1.08
C ASP A 106 -5.59 -8.50 0.74
N MET A 107 -5.80 -8.83 -0.54
CA MET A 107 -5.95 -10.21 -1.01
C MET A 107 -5.01 -10.61 -2.15
N ASP A 108 -4.44 -9.66 -2.90
CA ASP A 108 -3.67 -9.97 -4.10
C ASP A 108 -2.28 -10.50 -3.81
N ALA A 109 -1.77 -11.30 -4.75
CA ALA A 109 -0.40 -11.79 -4.78
C ALA A 109 0.46 -10.99 -5.78
N LEU A 110 1.74 -11.33 -5.84
CA LEU A 110 2.73 -10.70 -6.72
C LEU A 110 3.11 -11.61 -7.89
N THR A 111 3.48 -10.98 -9.02
CA THR A 111 4.09 -11.65 -10.18
C THR A 111 5.56 -11.98 -9.89
N MET A 112 5.77 -13.01 -9.07
CA MET A 112 7.09 -13.47 -8.63
C MET A 112 7.08 -14.99 -8.45
N GLN A 113 8.16 -15.64 -8.87
CA GLN A 113 8.35 -17.07 -8.60
C GLN A 113 8.77 -17.30 -7.15
N GLU A 114 8.02 -18.15 -6.44
CA GLU A 114 8.44 -18.61 -5.12
C GLU A 114 9.65 -19.55 -5.23
N MET A 115 10.72 -19.21 -4.51
CA MET A 115 11.99 -19.96 -4.51
C MET A 115 12.18 -20.80 -3.25
N VAL A 116 11.37 -20.57 -2.21
CA VAL A 116 11.45 -21.33 -0.97
C VAL A 116 10.75 -22.68 -1.19
N GLU A 117 11.45 -23.77 -0.88
CA GLU A 117 10.88 -25.13 -0.94
C GLU A 117 10.31 -25.50 0.43
N TRP A 118 8.99 -25.66 0.50
CA TRP A 118 8.25 -26.07 1.69
C TRP A 118 6.88 -26.65 1.31
N GLU A 119 6.22 -27.31 2.27
CA GLU A 119 5.00 -28.11 2.02
C GLU A 119 3.86 -27.32 1.37
N TYR A 120 3.69 -26.03 1.69
CA TYR A 120 2.58 -25.20 1.21
C TYR A 120 3.04 -24.08 0.27
N LYS A 121 4.14 -24.30 -0.45
CA LYS A 121 4.62 -23.43 -1.52
C LYS A 121 3.53 -23.18 -2.56
N SER A 122 3.53 -22.00 -3.18
CA SER A 122 2.74 -21.68 -4.36
C SER A 122 2.80 -22.80 -5.41
N LYS A 123 1.61 -23.27 -5.82
CA LYS A 123 1.41 -24.23 -6.90
C LYS A 123 1.21 -23.55 -8.26
N VAL A 124 1.18 -22.22 -8.27
CA VAL A 124 0.96 -21.41 -9.48
C VAL A 124 2.30 -20.80 -9.93
N PRO A 125 2.89 -21.28 -11.05
CA PRO A 125 4.17 -20.78 -11.53
C PRO A 125 4.18 -19.26 -11.74
N GLY A 126 5.24 -18.59 -11.29
CA GLY A 126 5.41 -17.14 -11.45
C GLY A 126 4.50 -16.27 -10.56
N LYS A 127 3.75 -16.83 -9.62
CA LYS A 127 2.93 -16.09 -8.65
C LYS A 127 3.26 -16.52 -7.20
N MET A 128 3.30 -15.55 -6.28
CA MET A 128 3.60 -15.79 -4.86
C MET A 128 2.97 -14.72 -3.96
N HIS A 129 2.43 -15.12 -2.80
CA HIS A 129 2.14 -14.19 -1.70
C HIS A 129 3.41 -13.80 -0.95
N ALA A 130 4.22 -12.94 -1.57
CA ALA A 130 5.48 -12.46 -0.99
C ALA A 130 5.32 -11.26 -0.03
N CYS A 131 4.14 -10.63 0.00
CA CYS A 131 3.82 -9.49 0.88
C CYS A 131 2.98 -9.88 2.12
N GLY A 132 2.53 -11.14 2.20
CA GLY A 132 1.78 -11.66 3.35
C GLY A 132 0.27 -11.42 3.32
N HIS A 133 -0.30 -11.02 2.17
CA HIS A 133 -1.73 -10.74 2.02
C HIS A 133 -2.61 -11.97 2.31
N ASP A 134 -2.12 -13.18 2.02
CA ASP A 134 -2.69 -14.46 2.47
C ASP A 134 -2.92 -14.53 3.99
N SER A 135 -1.97 -13.99 4.75
CA SER A 135 -2.03 -13.94 6.21
C SER A 135 -3.00 -12.86 6.68
N HIS A 136 -3.06 -11.71 6.01
CA HIS A 136 -4.02 -10.64 6.32
C HIS A 136 -5.46 -11.11 6.16
N VAL A 137 -5.76 -11.83 5.06
CA VAL A 137 -7.08 -12.44 4.83
C VAL A 137 -7.44 -13.43 5.94
N ALA A 138 -6.53 -14.34 6.29
CA ALA A 138 -6.75 -15.32 7.35
C ALA A 138 -6.98 -14.65 8.71
N MET A 139 -6.19 -13.62 9.04
CA MET A 139 -6.35 -12.83 10.27
C MET A 139 -7.71 -12.13 10.33
N LEU A 140 -8.17 -11.53 9.22
CA LEU A 140 -9.46 -10.84 9.16
C LEU A 140 -10.64 -11.82 9.26
N LEU A 141 -10.54 -13.00 8.65
CA LEU A 141 -11.51 -14.08 8.82
C LEU A 141 -11.54 -14.61 10.26
N GLY A 142 -10.37 -14.72 10.92
CA GLY A 142 -10.27 -15.01 12.36
C GLY A 142 -10.98 -13.97 13.22
N ALA A 143 -10.73 -12.69 12.97
CA ALA A 143 -11.42 -11.59 13.63
C ALA A 143 -12.93 -11.66 13.38
N ALA A 144 -13.37 -11.97 12.16
CA ALA A 144 -14.77 -12.13 11.80
C ALA A 144 -15.46 -13.21 12.66
N LYS A 145 -14.83 -14.39 12.82
CA LYS A 145 -15.38 -15.48 13.65
C LYS A 145 -15.55 -15.04 15.11
N ILE A 146 -14.50 -14.47 15.71
CA ILE A 146 -14.58 -14.03 17.11
C ILE A 146 -15.62 -12.91 17.29
N LEU A 147 -15.67 -11.94 16.39
CA LEU A 147 -16.61 -10.82 16.45
C LEU A 147 -18.05 -11.27 16.24
N GLN A 148 -18.30 -12.23 15.34
CA GLN A 148 -19.62 -12.74 15.07
C GLN A 148 -20.19 -13.52 16.26
N ASP A 149 -19.36 -14.30 16.95
CA ASP A 149 -19.73 -15.02 18.19
C ASP A 149 -20.13 -14.05 19.32
N HIS A 150 -19.58 -12.83 19.31
CA HIS A 150 -19.81 -11.80 20.32
C HIS A 150 -20.59 -10.60 19.78
N ARG A 151 -21.30 -10.76 18.65
CA ARG A 151 -21.95 -9.64 17.96
C ARG A 151 -22.97 -8.89 18.82
N GLU A 152 -23.60 -9.57 19.78
CA GLU A 152 -24.59 -8.98 20.70
C GLU A 152 -23.92 -8.06 21.75
N GLU A 153 -22.62 -8.20 21.97
CA GLU A 153 -21.83 -7.31 22.85
C GLU A 153 -21.37 -6.03 22.13
N LEU A 154 -21.50 -5.98 20.80
CA LEU A 154 -21.07 -4.84 19.99
C LEU A 154 -22.10 -3.72 20.03
N LYS A 155 -21.66 -2.52 20.43
CA LYS A 155 -22.48 -1.30 20.46
C LYS A 155 -22.66 -0.61 19.09
N GLY A 156 -22.27 -1.26 18.00
CA GLY A 156 -22.20 -0.69 16.66
C GLY A 156 -22.10 -1.77 15.59
N THR A 157 -21.43 -1.45 14.48
CA THR A 157 -21.22 -2.35 13.36
C THR A 157 -19.75 -2.41 12.96
N VAL A 158 -19.20 -3.61 12.87
CA VAL A 158 -17.88 -3.83 12.28
C VAL A 158 -18.03 -4.13 10.80
N VAL A 159 -17.27 -3.41 9.96
CA VAL A 159 -17.23 -3.58 8.51
C VAL A 159 -15.94 -4.31 8.14
N LEU A 160 -16.05 -5.50 7.58
CA LEU A 160 -14.90 -6.30 7.15
C LEU A 160 -14.62 -6.02 5.68
N ILE A 161 -13.45 -5.50 5.35
CA ILE A 161 -13.09 -5.12 3.97
C ILE A 161 -11.99 -6.06 3.48
N PHE A 162 -12.33 -6.92 2.53
CA PHE A 162 -11.39 -7.76 1.81
C PHE A 162 -11.13 -7.12 0.46
N GLN A 163 -9.96 -6.50 0.33
CA GLN A 163 -9.60 -5.60 -0.77
C GLN A 163 -8.72 -6.30 -1.82
N PRO A 164 -9.07 -6.23 -3.11
CA PRO A 164 -8.18 -6.69 -4.16
C PRO A 164 -7.12 -5.63 -4.53
N ALA A 165 -6.17 -6.04 -5.37
CA ALA A 165 -5.31 -5.15 -6.16
C ALA A 165 -4.63 -4.02 -5.35
N GLU A 166 -4.02 -4.35 -4.21
CA GLU A 166 -3.19 -3.44 -3.41
C GLU A 166 -1.87 -3.11 -4.10
N GLU A 167 -1.26 -4.09 -4.79
CA GLU A 167 0.10 -4.08 -5.35
C GLU A 167 0.22 -3.21 -6.63
N GLY A 168 -0.43 -2.03 -6.62
CA GLY A 168 -0.41 -1.03 -7.69
C GLY A 168 -1.67 -0.98 -8.55
N GLY A 169 -2.63 -1.89 -8.36
CA GLY A 169 -3.87 -1.90 -9.15
C GLY A 169 -4.94 -0.90 -8.69
N GLY A 170 -4.77 -0.27 -7.51
CA GLY A 170 -5.67 0.77 -7.03
C GLY A 170 -7.00 0.24 -6.49
N GLY A 171 -7.05 -1.01 -6.01
CA GLY A 171 -8.30 -1.64 -5.57
C GLY A 171 -9.01 -0.89 -4.44
N ALA A 172 -8.27 -0.24 -3.54
CA ALA A 172 -8.84 0.60 -2.49
C ALA A 172 -9.69 1.75 -3.04
N LYS A 173 -9.19 2.49 -4.04
CA LYS A 173 -9.91 3.62 -4.64
C LYS A 173 -11.22 3.16 -5.27
N LYS A 174 -11.18 2.06 -6.02
CA LYS A 174 -12.35 1.48 -6.66
C LYS A 174 -13.38 0.97 -5.66
N MET A 175 -12.95 0.33 -4.57
CA MET A 175 -13.86 -0.06 -3.49
C MET A 175 -14.51 1.14 -2.80
N ILE A 176 -13.76 2.23 -2.57
CA ILE A 176 -14.30 3.46 -2.00
C ILE A 176 -15.37 4.07 -2.92
N ASP A 177 -15.10 4.12 -4.23
CA ASP A 177 -16.04 4.64 -5.24
C ASP A 177 -17.33 3.79 -5.31
N GLU A 178 -17.22 2.50 -5.02
CA GLU A 178 -18.34 1.55 -4.95
C GLU A 178 -18.99 1.45 -3.56
N GLY A 179 -18.65 2.37 -2.64
CA GLY A 179 -19.33 2.54 -1.36
C GLY A 179 -18.82 1.68 -0.19
N ALA A 180 -17.62 1.11 -0.27
CA ALA A 180 -17.07 0.25 0.79
C ALA A 180 -16.88 0.98 2.15
N LEU A 181 -16.73 2.32 2.13
CA LEU A 181 -16.56 3.15 3.33
C LEU A 181 -17.77 4.02 3.68
N GLU A 182 -18.94 3.75 3.08
CA GLU A 182 -20.16 4.47 3.44
C GLU A 182 -20.43 4.38 4.96
N ASN A 183 -20.57 5.55 5.60
CA ASN A 183 -20.83 5.70 7.04
C ASN A 183 -19.73 5.20 7.99
N VAL A 184 -18.55 4.79 7.49
CA VAL A 184 -17.43 4.32 8.32
C VAL A 184 -16.82 5.49 9.09
N ASN A 185 -16.77 5.38 10.43
CA ASN A 185 -16.22 6.40 11.31
C ASN A 185 -14.71 6.25 11.54
N ALA A 186 -14.21 5.01 11.54
CA ALA A 186 -12.81 4.67 11.72
C ALA A 186 -12.47 3.42 10.93
N ILE A 187 -11.23 3.32 10.44
CA ILE A 187 -10.73 2.15 9.73
C ILE A 187 -9.37 1.74 10.32
N PHE A 188 -9.18 0.44 10.47
CA PHE A 188 -7.93 -0.18 10.89
C PHE A 188 -7.46 -1.18 9.83
N GLY A 189 -6.15 -1.21 9.62
CA GLY A 189 -5.47 -2.23 8.82
C GLY A 189 -4.20 -2.67 9.54
N LEU A 190 -3.75 -3.89 9.25
CA LEU A 190 -2.48 -4.42 9.73
C LEU A 190 -1.70 -4.95 8.54
N HIS A 191 -0.38 -4.86 8.63
CA HIS A 191 0.53 -5.46 7.67
C HIS A 191 1.58 -6.27 8.44
N VAL A 192 1.79 -7.54 8.05
CA VAL A 192 2.86 -8.34 8.64
C VAL A 192 4.21 -7.75 8.25
N ALA A 193 5.15 -7.73 9.20
CA ALA A 193 6.47 -7.14 8.99
C ALA A 193 7.55 -8.11 9.45
N ASN A 194 8.36 -8.61 8.52
CA ASN A 194 9.45 -9.55 8.80
C ASN A 194 10.62 -8.95 9.61
N LYS A 195 10.64 -7.62 9.76
CA LYS A 195 11.67 -6.90 10.55
C LYS A 195 11.28 -6.68 12.02
N LEU A 196 10.03 -6.98 12.39
CA LEU A 196 9.57 -6.86 13.77
C LEU A 196 9.58 -8.24 14.45
N PRO A 197 9.99 -8.32 15.74
CA PRO A 197 9.84 -9.54 16.52
C PRO A 197 8.39 -10.02 16.58
N ILE A 198 8.21 -11.34 16.66
CA ILE A 198 6.89 -11.95 16.82
C ILE A 198 6.27 -11.47 18.14
N GLY A 199 5.00 -11.05 18.09
CA GLY A 199 4.26 -10.55 19.24
C GLY A 199 4.35 -9.04 19.43
N GLU A 200 5.13 -8.33 18.62
CA GLU A 200 5.19 -6.87 18.62
C GLU A 200 4.27 -6.26 17.56
N VAL A 201 3.67 -5.13 17.91
CA VAL A 201 2.89 -4.29 16.99
C VAL A 201 3.47 -2.89 17.05
N ALA A 202 3.92 -2.37 15.90
CA ALA A 202 4.43 -1.02 15.78
C ALA A 202 3.41 -0.11 15.09
N SER A 203 3.28 1.11 15.59
CA SER A 203 2.45 2.16 14.97
C SER A 203 3.00 3.53 15.34
N ARG A 204 2.61 4.56 14.59
CA ARG A 204 2.88 5.95 14.93
C ARG A 204 1.70 6.84 14.59
N HIS A 205 1.61 7.97 15.26
CA HIS A 205 0.70 9.04 14.86
C HIS A 205 1.25 9.79 13.63
N GLY A 206 0.34 10.26 12.78
CA GLY A 206 0.66 10.97 11.55
C GLY A 206 1.03 10.04 10.39
N PRO A 207 1.69 10.56 9.35
CA PRO A 207 2.10 9.75 8.19
C PRO A 207 2.97 8.57 8.63
N LEU A 208 2.77 7.37 8.06
CA LEU A 208 3.56 6.17 8.41
C LEU A 208 4.44 5.71 7.23
N LEU A 209 3.88 5.69 6.03
CA LEU A 209 4.54 5.28 4.79
C LEU A 209 4.51 6.42 3.77
N ALA A 210 5.49 6.44 2.87
CA ALA A 210 5.54 7.42 1.79
C ALA A 210 4.47 7.14 0.73
N GLY A 211 3.92 8.19 0.13
CA GLY A 211 3.12 8.08 -1.07
C GLY A 211 3.95 7.52 -2.23
N SER A 212 3.31 6.81 -3.15
CA SER A 212 3.94 6.20 -4.33
C SER A 212 3.23 6.67 -5.59
N GLY A 213 3.99 7.07 -6.60
CA GLY A 213 3.49 7.39 -7.93
C GLY A 213 4.37 6.81 -9.03
N PHE A 214 3.81 6.77 -10.24
CA PHE A 214 4.47 6.31 -11.46
C PHE A 214 4.34 7.40 -12.53
N PHE A 215 5.30 7.46 -13.44
CA PHE A 215 5.22 8.31 -14.63
C PHE A 215 5.79 7.58 -15.84
N GLU A 216 5.26 7.91 -17.01
CA GLU A 216 5.78 7.49 -18.30
C GLU A 216 5.60 8.65 -19.28
N ALA A 217 6.62 8.91 -20.09
CA ALA A 217 6.61 9.95 -21.09
C ALA A 217 7.24 9.46 -22.39
N VAL A 218 6.66 9.87 -23.51
CA VAL A 218 7.23 9.69 -24.84
C VAL A 218 7.78 11.03 -25.30
N ILE A 219 9.10 11.11 -25.41
CA ILE A 219 9.82 12.28 -25.91
C ILE A 219 9.94 12.14 -27.43
N SER A 220 9.13 12.91 -28.15
CA SER A 220 9.09 12.91 -29.62
C SER A 220 10.10 13.91 -30.20
N GLY A 221 10.72 13.51 -31.29
CA GLY A 221 11.64 14.33 -32.07
C GLY A 221 11.39 14.14 -33.57
N LYS A 222 12.48 14.11 -34.32
CA LYS A 222 12.48 13.85 -35.76
C LYS A 222 13.73 13.08 -36.10
N GLY A 223 13.57 11.84 -36.53
CA GLY A 223 14.67 10.96 -36.86
C GLY A 223 15.42 11.36 -38.13
N GLY A 224 16.58 10.73 -38.33
CA GLY A 224 17.43 10.98 -39.49
C GLY A 224 18.76 10.25 -39.42
N HIS A 225 19.56 10.39 -40.47
CA HIS A 225 20.89 9.80 -40.50
C HIS A 225 21.80 10.52 -39.49
N ALA A 226 22.47 9.76 -38.61
CA ALA A 226 23.31 10.32 -37.54
C ALA A 226 24.49 11.19 -38.04
N ALA A 227 24.88 11.09 -39.31
CA ALA A 227 25.93 11.92 -39.91
C ALA A 227 25.44 13.32 -40.34
N ILE A 228 24.12 13.57 -40.28
CA ILE A 228 23.49 14.82 -40.74
C ILE A 228 22.50 15.32 -39.66
N PRO A 229 22.96 15.54 -38.41
CA PRO A 229 22.08 15.80 -37.27
C PRO A 229 21.30 17.12 -37.39
N GLN A 230 21.79 18.10 -38.17
CA GLN A 230 21.14 19.40 -38.36
C GLN A 230 19.75 19.33 -39.04
N HIS A 231 19.37 18.18 -39.58
CA HIS A 231 18.04 17.95 -40.16
C HIS A 231 17.09 17.13 -39.27
N SER A 232 17.59 16.73 -38.09
CA SER A 232 16.91 15.90 -37.09
C SER A 232 16.63 16.70 -35.82
N ILE A 233 15.70 16.22 -35.00
CA ILE A 233 15.48 16.68 -33.63
C ILE A 233 15.73 15.46 -32.75
N ASP A 234 16.87 15.40 -32.09
CA ASP A 234 17.34 14.19 -31.40
C ASP A 234 16.61 13.97 -30.05
N PRO A 235 15.70 12.97 -29.96
CA PRO A 235 14.97 12.70 -28.72
C PRO A 235 15.83 11.99 -27.67
N ILE A 236 16.96 11.35 -28.03
CA ILE A 236 17.89 10.74 -27.07
C ILE A 236 18.57 11.84 -26.25
N LEU A 237 19.05 12.88 -26.94
CA LEU A 237 19.67 14.03 -26.26
C LEU A 237 18.65 14.78 -25.39
N ALA A 238 17.43 14.98 -25.88
CA ALA A 238 16.35 15.60 -25.11
C ALA A 238 16.00 14.80 -23.85
N ALA A 239 15.75 13.48 -23.98
CA ALA A 239 15.44 12.60 -22.87
C ALA A 239 16.56 12.54 -21.82
N SER A 240 17.82 12.56 -22.26
CA SER A 240 18.98 12.57 -21.36
C SER A 240 19.00 13.82 -20.48
N ASN A 241 18.72 14.99 -21.04
CA ASN A 241 18.60 16.24 -20.28
C ASN A 241 17.39 16.23 -19.33
N VAL A 242 16.25 15.69 -19.77
CA VAL A 242 15.08 15.52 -18.92
C VAL A 242 15.40 14.65 -17.69
N ILE A 243 16.11 13.54 -17.87
CA ILE A 243 16.49 12.64 -16.77
C ILE A 243 17.37 13.34 -15.75
N VAL A 244 18.38 14.10 -16.20
CA VAL A 244 19.24 14.89 -15.32
C VAL A 244 18.40 15.93 -14.57
N SER A 245 17.51 16.64 -15.26
CA SER A 245 16.60 17.62 -14.64
C SER A 245 15.67 17.01 -13.60
N LEU A 246 15.16 15.79 -13.82
CA LEU A 246 14.36 15.06 -12.83
C LEU A 246 15.15 14.82 -11.52
N GLN A 247 16.48 14.65 -11.58
CA GLN A 247 17.30 14.48 -10.37
C GLN A 247 17.45 15.80 -9.60
N HIS A 248 17.29 16.95 -10.26
CA HIS A 248 17.32 18.25 -9.58
C HIS A 248 16.10 18.49 -8.69
N LEU A 249 14.96 17.83 -8.97
CA LEU A 249 13.77 17.93 -8.12
C LEU A 249 14.08 17.49 -6.68
N VAL A 250 14.71 16.32 -6.52
CA VAL A 250 15.08 15.82 -5.18
C VAL A 250 16.31 16.54 -4.64
N SER A 251 17.33 16.75 -5.48
CA SER A 251 18.60 17.28 -4.96
C SER A 251 18.54 18.77 -4.63
N ARG A 252 17.74 19.58 -5.34
CA ARG A 252 17.75 21.05 -5.26
C ARG A 252 16.41 21.68 -4.86
N GLU A 253 15.28 21.03 -5.10
CA GLU A 253 13.95 21.60 -4.79
C GLU A 253 13.33 21.02 -3.50
N ALA A 254 13.60 19.76 -3.17
CA ALA A 254 13.04 19.10 -2.00
C ALA A 254 13.64 19.60 -0.67
N ASP A 255 12.81 19.68 0.37
CA ASP A 255 13.28 19.88 1.75
C ASP A 255 14.08 18.64 2.19
N PRO A 256 15.35 18.76 2.62
CA PRO A 256 16.15 17.63 3.05
C PRO A 256 15.57 16.87 4.27
N LEU A 257 14.63 17.44 5.01
CA LEU A 257 13.93 16.78 6.12
C LEU A 257 12.69 15.99 5.67
N ASP A 258 12.21 16.22 4.44
CA ASP A 258 11.11 15.48 3.83
C ASP A 258 11.65 14.51 2.78
N SER A 259 11.65 13.23 3.11
CA SER A 259 12.25 12.20 2.25
C SER A 259 11.47 12.02 0.95
N GLN A 260 12.10 12.39 -0.17
CA GLN A 260 11.56 12.26 -1.51
C GLN A 260 12.50 11.42 -2.39
N VAL A 261 11.93 10.70 -3.36
CA VAL A 261 12.67 9.89 -4.32
C VAL A 261 12.04 10.07 -5.70
N VAL A 262 12.88 10.24 -6.71
CA VAL A 262 12.51 10.09 -8.13
C VAL A 262 13.44 9.06 -8.72
N THR A 263 12.89 8.05 -9.39
CA THR A 263 13.66 6.98 -10.02
C THR A 263 13.21 6.84 -11.46
N VAL A 264 14.12 7.03 -12.40
CA VAL A 264 13.90 6.69 -13.82
C VAL A 264 14.36 5.25 -14.00
N ALA A 265 13.42 4.34 -14.19
CA ALA A 265 13.69 2.89 -14.30
C ALA A 265 13.54 2.37 -15.73
N LYS A 266 12.98 3.17 -16.64
CA LYS A 266 12.76 2.83 -18.05
C LYS A 266 13.38 3.91 -18.94
N PHE A 267 14.19 3.47 -19.90
CA PHE A 267 14.72 4.27 -21.00
C PHE A 267 14.76 3.39 -22.25
N GLN A 268 13.96 3.72 -23.27
CA GLN A 268 13.85 2.94 -24.49
C GLN A 268 13.79 3.85 -25.70
N GLY A 269 14.72 3.72 -26.65
CA GLY A 269 14.66 4.43 -27.92
C GLY A 269 15.85 4.12 -28.83
N GLY A 270 15.64 4.20 -30.14
CA GLY A 270 16.62 3.81 -31.14
C GLY A 270 16.83 2.29 -31.24
N GLY A 271 17.61 1.88 -32.22
CA GLY A 271 17.92 0.47 -32.47
C GLY A 271 19.08 0.26 -33.44
N ALA A 272 19.32 1.22 -34.34
CA ALA A 272 20.49 1.25 -35.22
C ALA A 272 21.52 2.28 -34.73
N PHE A 273 22.81 1.97 -34.87
CA PHE A 273 23.91 2.82 -34.41
C PHE A 273 24.09 4.13 -35.21
N ASN A 274 23.49 4.22 -36.41
CA ASN A 274 23.66 5.33 -37.35
C ASN A 274 22.36 6.10 -37.64
N VAL A 275 21.33 5.90 -36.82
CA VAL A 275 20.01 6.53 -36.99
C VAL A 275 19.62 7.22 -35.69
N ILE A 276 19.29 8.51 -35.79
CA ILE A 276 18.60 9.25 -34.74
C ILE A 276 17.13 8.79 -34.79
N PRO A 277 16.53 8.30 -33.68
CA PRO A 277 15.15 7.82 -33.69
C PRO A 277 14.14 8.97 -33.70
N ASP A 278 12.88 8.65 -34.02
CA ASP A 278 11.77 9.61 -33.95
C ASP A 278 11.26 9.85 -32.52
N ALA A 279 11.49 8.91 -31.59
CA ALA A 279 11.06 9.05 -30.20
C ALA A 279 11.89 8.21 -29.21
N VAL A 280 11.82 8.59 -27.94
CA VAL A 280 12.34 7.85 -26.78
C VAL A 280 11.24 7.79 -25.71
N THR A 281 10.99 6.61 -25.15
CA THR A 281 10.13 6.45 -23.98
C THR A 281 10.97 6.38 -22.71
N ILE A 282 10.66 7.25 -21.75
CA ILE A 282 11.21 7.19 -20.39
C ILE A 282 10.09 6.95 -19.39
N GLY A 283 10.41 6.33 -18.25
CA GLY A 283 9.43 6.09 -17.21
C GLY A 283 10.05 5.66 -15.91
N GLY A 284 9.25 5.69 -14.85
CA GLY A 284 9.78 5.52 -13.51
C GLY A 284 8.76 5.66 -12.39
N THR A 285 9.29 5.81 -11.19
CA THR A 285 8.51 5.96 -9.96
C THR A 285 8.96 7.18 -9.18
N PHE A 286 8.08 7.67 -8.32
CA PHE A 286 8.43 8.67 -7.32
C PHE A 286 7.80 8.33 -5.96
N ARG A 287 8.41 8.86 -4.91
CA ARG A 287 7.98 8.72 -3.52
C ARG A 287 8.10 10.08 -2.84
N ALA A 288 7.17 10.38 -1.94
CA ALA A 288 7.31 11.48 -1.01
C ALA A 288 6.61 11.16 0.30
N PHE A 289 7.20 11.57 1.41
CA PHE A 289 6.69 11.24 2.73
C PHE A 289 5.47 12.08 3.11
N LEU A 290 5.53 13.39 2.88
CA LEU A 290 4.41 14.29 3.09
C LEU A 290 3.49 14.36 1.85
N LYS A 291 2.20 14.59 2.10
CA LYS A 291 1.19 14.67 1.04
C LYS A 291 1.40 15.88 0.14
N GLU A 292 1.72 17.02 0.74
CA GLU A 292 1.96 18.29 0.05
C GLU A 292 3.12 18.14 -0.92
N SER A 293 4.23 17.59 -0.43
CA SER A 293 5.41 17.26 -1.22
C SER A 293 5.15 16.22 -2.30
N PHE A 294 4.32 15.21 -2.04
CA PHE A 294 3.92 14.25 -3.06
C PHE A 294 3.20 14.92 -4.22
N MET A 295 2.26 15.83 -3.93
CA MET A 295 1.52 16.57 -4.94
C MET A 295 2.42 17.54 -5.70
N GLN A 296 3.30 18.25 -5.01
CA GLN A 296 4.28 19.14 -5.62
C GLN A 296 5.25 18.36 -6.52
N LEU A 297 5.79 17.24 -6.05
CA LEU A 297 6.71 16.41 -6.82
C LEU A 297 6.05 15.86 -8.08
N LYS A 298 4.78 15.40 -7.98
CA LYS A 298 3.99 14.99 -9.15
C LYS A 298 3.89 16.12 -10.19
N GLN A 299 3.53 17.32 -9.75
CA GLN A 299 3.40 18.49 -10.63
C GLN A 299 4.76 18.87 -11.26
N ARG A 300 5.83 18.88 -10.47
CA ARG A 300 7.17 19.23 -10.96
C ARG A 300 7.72 18.21 -11.95
N ILE A 301 7.44 16.91 -11.74
CA ILE A 301 7.74 15.88 -12.74
C ILE A 301 7.03 16.19 -14.04
N GLU A 302 5.73 16.51 -14.01
CA GLU A 302 4.96 16.89 -15.20
C GLU A 302 5.54 18.13 -15.89
N GLU A 303 5.92 19.17 -15.16
CA GLU A 303 6.53 20.39 -15.72
C GLU A 303 7.94 20.17 -16.30
N VAL A 304 8.73 19.25 -15.74
CA VAL A 304 10.04 18.87 -16.30
C VAL A 304 9.88 18.03 -17.58
N LEU A 305 8.84 17.18 -17.63
CA LEU A 305 8.51 16.36 -18.80
C LEU A 305 7.88 17.19 -19.94
N LEU A 306 6.95 18.07 -19.59
CA LEU A 306 6.30 19.01 -20.48
C LEU A 306 7.12 20.30 -20.50
N LEU A 307 8.16 20.34 -21.33
CA LEU A 307 8.76 21.61 -21.72
C LEU A 307 7.71 22.42 -22.48
N ASN A 308 6.90 23.20 -21.76
CA ASN A 308 5.86 24.04 -22.34
C ASN A 308 6.50 25.03 -23.31
N TYR A 309 6.27 24.78 -24.60
CA TYR A 309 6.64 25.65 -25.71
C TYR A 309 5.63 26.80 -25.91
N GLU A 310 4.87 27.19 -24.88
CA GLU A 310 3.83 28.22 -24.97
C GLU A 310 4.21 29.58 -24.35
N GLN A 311 5.46 29.80 -23.93
CA GLN A 311 5.90 31.13 -23.50
C GLN A 311 7.33 31.46 -23.95
N ILE A 312 7.53 31.69 -25.25
CA ILE A 312 8.55 32.61 -25.79
C ILE A 312 7.94 33.34 -26.99
#